data_AF-A0A2R6QW87-F1
#
_entry.id   AF-A0A2R6QW87-F1
#
_cell.length_a   1.000
_cell.length_b   1.000
_cell.length_c   1.000
_cell.angle_alpha   90.00
_cell.angle_beta   90.00
_cell.angle_gamma   90.00
#
_symmetry.space_group_name_H-M   'P 1'
#
loop_
_entity.id
_entity.type
_entity.pdbx_description
1 polymer ?
#
loop_
_entity_poly.entity_id
_entity_poly.type
_entity_poly.pdbx_seq_one_letter_code
_entity_poly.pdbx_strand_id
1 'polypeptide(L)'
;MKFDLENPLTSSSNESIPSLFRIESDHMTTHNYPQSLKSSDFDVSDRSKALSLISRFSSHFDPFLPYLAANYLDRFLSNQDIPLAEPWVVKLLAIPCVSLALKMREAE
;
A
#
# COMPACT_ATOMS: atom_id res chain seq x y z
N MET A 1 -21.35 11.07 2.07
CA MET A 1 -21.74 10.44 3.35
C MET A 1 -21.51 11.43 4.48
N LYS A 2 -22.45 11.54 5.43
CA LYS A 2 -22.26 12.31 6.66
C LYS A 2 -21.57 11.38 7.67
N PHE A 3 -20.34 11.72 8.06
CA PHE A 3 -19.57 10.95 9.03
C PHE A 3 -20.26 11.05 10.40
N ASP A 4 -20.72 9.92 10.93
CA ASP A 4 -21.37 9.83 12.24
C ASP A 4 -20.31 9.61 13.32
N LEU A 5 -20.16 10.56 14.24
CA LEU A 5 -19.17 10.47 15.31
C LEU A 5 -19.59 9.49 16.42
N GLU A 6 -20.88 9.24 16.60
CA GLU A 6 -21.37 8.31 17.63
C GLU A 6 -21.31 6.87 17.15
N ASN A 7 -21.37 6.67 15.83
CA ASN A 7 -21.25 5.35 15.22
C ASN A 7 -20.44 5.38 13.91
N PRO A 8 -19.10 5.55 14.00
CA PRO A 8 -18.22 5.71 12.85
C PRO A 8 -18.16 4.47 11.95
N LEU A 9 -18.71 3.33 12.40
CA LEU A 9 -18.61 2.04 11.73
C LEU A 9 -19.93 1.57 11.09
N THR A 10 -21.03 2.32 11.22
CA THR A 10 -22.34 1.93 10.64
C THR A 10 -22.62 2.43 9.22
N SER A 11 -21.67 3.07 8.55
CA SER A 11 -21.88 3.59 7.20
C SER A 11 -21.86 2.49 6.13
N SER A 12 -23.01 1.85 5.94
CA SER A 12 -23.54 1.27 4.69
C SER A 12 -22.68 0.34 3.81
N SER A 13 -21.79 -0.47 4.37
CA SER A 13 -21.25 -1.64 3.65
C SER A 13 -22.10 -2.89 3.96
N ASN A 14 -22.37 -3.72 2.94
CA ASN A 14 -23.02 -5.03 3.11
C ASN A 14 -22.12 -6.03 3.86
N GLU A 15 -20.88 -5.65 4.19
CA GLU A 15 -19.90 -6.47 4.89
C GLU A 15 -19.88 -6.16 6.39
N SER A 16 -19.90 -7.21 7.20
CA SER A 16 -19.80 -7.07 8.65
C SER A 16 -18.40 -6.57 9.07
N ILE A 17 -18.32 -5.73 10.08
CA ILE A 17 -17.04 -5.27 10.64
C ILE A 17 -16.07 -6.44 10.96
N PRO A 18 -16.52 -7.58 11.54
CA PRO A 18 -15.64 -8.73 11.77
C PRO A 18 -15.04 -9.35 10.50
N SER A 19 -15.77 -9.34 9.37
CA SER A 19 -15.22 -9.85 8.11
C SER A 19 -14.12 -8.96 7.55
N LEU A 20 -14.21 -7.64 7.73
CA LEU A 20 -13.17 -6.70 7.32
C LEU A 20 -11.85 -6.96 8.07
N PHE A 21 -11.90 -7.13 9.39
CA PHE A 21 -10.72 -7.45 10.19
C PHE A 21 -10.07 -8.78 9.80
N ARG A 22 -10.87 -9.78 9.42
CA ARG A 22 -10.34 -11.07 8.96
C ARG A 22 -9.60 -10.94 7.62
N ILE A 23 -10.09 -10.10 6.71
CA ILE A 23 -9.45 -9.86 5.43
C ILE A 23 -8.19 -8.99 5.63
N GLU A 24 -8.23 -8.00 6.53
CA GLU A 24 -7.10 -7.12 6.84
C GLU A 24 -5.82 -7.92 7.16
N SER A 25 -5.91 -8.99 7.96
CA SER A 25 -4.74 -9.80 8.32
C SER A 25 -4.03 -10.43 7.12
N ASP A 26 -4.76 -10.76 6.06
CA ASP A 26 -4.19 -11.36 4.83
C ASP A 26 -3.44 -10.33 3.96
N HIS A 27 -3.62 -9.04 4.28
CA HIS A 27 -3.01 -7.90 3.61
C HIS A 27 -1.96 -7.17 4.46
N MET A 28 -1.55 -7.76 5.58
CA MET A 28 -0.47 -7.21 6.42
C MET A 28 0.93 -7.57 5.89
N THR A 29 1.93 -6.77 6.26
CA THR A 29 3.34 -7.10 6.06
C THR A 29 3.81 -8.14 7.08
N THR A 30 4.94 -8.77 6.82
CA THR A 30 5.57 -9.68 7.79
C THR A 30 6.01 -8.92 9.04
N HIS A 31 5.97 -9.60 10.19
CA HIS A 31 6.27 -8.99 11.49
C HIS A 31 7.69 -8.40 11.57
N ASN A 32 8.64 -8.94 10.81
CA ASN A 32 10.04 -8.50 10.81
C ASN A 32 10.33 -7.42 9.76
N TYR A 33 9.32 -7.00 8.98
CA TYR A 33 9.49 -6.02 7.90
C TYR A 33 10.22 -4.74 8.33
N PRO A 34 9.91 -4.10 9.47
CA PRO A 34 10.61 -2.88 9.89
C PRO A 34 12.10 -3.09 10.14
N GLN A 35 12.49 -4.29 10.59
CA GLN A 35 13.88 -4.67 10.80
C GLN A 35 14.54 -5.00 9.47
N SER A 36 13.90 -5.83 8.63
CA SER A 36 14.40 -6.20 7.30
C SER A 36 14.64 -4.98 6.42
N LEU A 37 13.73 -4.00 6.44
CA LEU A 37 13.87 -2.76 5.67
C LEU A 37 15.06 -1.91 6.12
N LYS A 38 15.50 -2.00 7.38
CA LYS A 38 16.69 -1.27 7.85
C LYS A 38 18.00 -1.95 7.47
N SER A 39 17.98 -3.26 7.27
CA SER A 39 19.16 -4.06 6.91
C SER A 39 19.27 -4.36 5.41
N SER A 40 18.24 -4.03 4.63
CA SER A 40 18.16 -4.26 3.20
C SER A 40 18.92 -3.19 2.41
N ASP A 41 19.45 -3.57 1.24
CA ASP A 41 20.01 -2.63 0.26
C ASP A 41 18.95 -1.69 -0.31
N PHE A 42 17.67 -2.05 -0.18
CA PHE A 42 16.52 -1.17 -0.37
C PHE A 42 15.98 -0.73 0.98
N ASP A 43 16.34 0.50 1.38
CA ASP A 43 16.14 0.99 2.73
C ASP A 43 14.90 1.90 2.88
N VAL A 44 14.76 2.51 4.07
CA VAL A 44 13.69 3.46 4.39
C VAL A 44 13.69 4.69 3.47
N SER A 45 14.87 5.16 3.04
CA SER A 45 15.03 6.29 2.13
C SER A 45 14.49 5.94 0.75
N ASP A 46 14.84 4.75 0.23
CA ASP A 46 14.36 4.29 -1.08
C ASP A 46 12.86 4.00 -1.08
N ARG A 47 12.34 3.44 0.01
CA ARG A 47 10.89 3.35 0.24
C ARG A 47 10.23 4.72 0.20
N SER A 48 10.79 5.73 0.86
CA SER A 48 10.25 7.09 0.87
C SER A 48 10.22 7.71 -0.54
N LYS A 49 11.26 7.47 -1.35
CA LYS A 49 11.29 7.87 -2.77
C LYS A 49 10.19 7.16 -3.57
N ALA A 50 10.00 5.86 -3.36
CA ALA A 50 8.93 5.10 -4.01
C ALA A 50 7.54 5.64 -3.63
N LEU A 51 7.29 5.92 -2.34
CA LEU A 51 6.03 6.53 -1.88
C LEU A 51 5.80 7.92 -2.47
N SER A 52 6.85 8.73 -2.61
CA SER A 52 6.77 10.03 -3.27
C SER A 52 6.35 9.90 -4.75
N LEU A 53 6.88 8.89 -5.46
CA LEU A 53 6.47 8.57 -6.82
C LEU A 53 5.03 8.05 -6.88
N ILE A 54 4.63 7.16 -5.98
CA ILE A 54 3.27 6.64 -5.87
C ILE A 54 2.28 7.80 -5.69
N SER A 55 2.55 8.70 -4.74
CA SER A 55 1.72 9.88 -4.51
C SER A 55 1.62 10.75 -5.77
N ARG A 56 2.75 11.01 -6.45
CA ARG A 56 2.77 11.80 -7.68
C ARG A 56 1.99 11.15 -8.82
N PHE A 57 2.14 9.85 -9.03
CA PHE A 57 1.41 9.13 -10.08
C PHE A 57 -0.08 9.00 -9.76
N SER A 58 -0.44 9.00 -8.49
CA SER A 58 -1.82 8.89 -8.03
C SER A 58 -2.55 10.25 -7.94
N SER A 59 -1.89 11.38 -8.23
CA SER A 59 -2.40 12.73 -7.90
C SER A 59 -3.73 13.12 -8.57
N HIS A 60 -4.06 12.48 -9.69
CA HIS A 60 -5.28 12.75 -10.46
C HIS A 60 -6.36 11.67 -10.26
N PHE A 61 -6.09 10.70 -9.39
CA PHE A 61 -6.99 9.59 -9.11
C PHE A 61 -7.60 9.75 -7.71
N ASP A 62 -8.46 8.82 -7.35
CA ASP A 62 -9.13 8.85 -6.06
C ASP A 62 -8.12 8.74 -4.89
N PRO A 63 -8.39 9.44 -3.76
CA PRO A 63 -7.48 9.55 -2.61
C PRO A 63 -7.08 8.23 -1.95
N PHE A 64 -7.83 7.14 -2.12
CA PHE A 64 -7.50 5.81 -1.58
C PHE A 64 -6.47 5.05 -2.42
N LEU A 65 -6.30 5.41 -3.70
CA LEU A 65 -5.35 4.77 -4.61
C LEU A 65 -3.91 4.74 -4.06
N PRO A 66 -3.31 5.85 -3.59
CA PRO A 66 -1.94 5.84 -3.10
C PRO A 66 -1.76 4.96 -1.85
N TYR A 67 -2.79 4.81 -1.01
CA TYR A 67 -2.72 3.94 0.18
C TYR A 67 -2.70 2.46 -0.21
N LEU A 68 -3.55 2.07 -1.16
CA LEU A 68 -3.55 0.71 -1.69
C LEU A 68 -2.23 0.38 -2.40
N ALA A 69 -1.72 1.30 -3.21
CA ALA A 69 -0.43 1.15 -3.86
C ALA A 69 0.74 1.06 -2.85
N ALA A 70 0.69 1.85 -1.77
CA ALA A 70 1.68 1.77 -0.69
C ALA A 70 1.61 0.41 0.04
N ASN A 71 0.41 -0.13 0.28
CA ASN A 71 0.25 -1.47 0.84
C ASN A 71 0.91 -2.54 -0.05
N TYR A 72 0.74 -2.47 -1.37
CA TYR A 72 1.38 -3.40 -2.31
C TYR A 72 2.91 -3.28 -2.29
N LEU A 73 3.44 -2.05 -2.24
CA LEU A 73 4.87 -1.82 -2.12
C LEU A 73 5.42 -2.47 -0.84
N ASP A 74 4.79 -2.20 0.30
CA ASP A 74 5.24 -2.69 1.60
C ASP A 74 5.15 -4.22 1.71
N ARG A 75 4.10 -4.83 1.15
CA ARG A 75 3.96 -6.29 1.08
C ARG A 75 4.99 -6.92 0.15
N PHE A 76 5.33 -6.28 -0.96
CA PHE A 76 6.38 -6.76 -1.85
C PHE A 76 7.74 -6.73 -1.16
N LEU A 77 8.13 -5.59 -0.59
CA LEU A 77 9.40 -5.41 0.13
C LEU A 77 9.50 -6.31 1.37
N SER A 78 8.37 -6.65 1.98
CA SER A 78 8.32 -7.58 3.10
C SER A 78 8.62 -9.03 2.73
N ASN A 79 8.44 -9.42 1.46
CA ASN A 79 8.56 -10.82 1.03
C ASN A 79 9.70 -11.04 0.04
N GLN A 80 10.28 -9.98 -0.51
CA GLN A 80 11.28 -10.04 -1.57
C GLN A 80 12.49 -9.20 -1.17
N ASP A 81 13.65 -9.83 -1.16
CA ASP A 81 14.91 -9.12 -1.02
C ASP A 81 15.29 -8.48 -2.36
N ILE A 82 15.56 -7.17 -2.32
CA ILE A 82 16.01 -6.43 -3.49
C ILE A 82 17.51 -6.24 -3.37
N PRO A 83 18.30 -6.84 -4.27
CA PRO A 83 19.76 -6.88 -4.12
C PRO A 83 20.46 -5.54 -4.33
N LEU A 84 19.77 -4.53 -4.91
CA LEU A 84 20.31 -3.16 -5.03
C LEU A 84 19.20 -2.15 -5.34
N ALA A 85 19.14 -1.06 -4.56
CA ALA A 85 18.19 0.03 -4.77
C ALA A 85 18.70 1.08 -5.76
N GLU A 86 18.86 0.66 -7.02
CA GLU A 86 19.16 1.62 -8.08
C GLU A 86 17.96 2.57 -8.30
N PRO A 87 18.18 3.84 -8.72
CA PRO A 87 17.10 4.81 -8.92
C PRO A 87 15.99 4.35 -9.89
N TRP A 88 16.33 3.47 -10.84
CA TRP A 88 15.36 2.88 -11.76
C TRP A 88 14.50 1.80 -11.10
N VAL A 89 15.03 1.06 -10.11
CA VAL A 89 14.29 0.03 -9.36
C VAL A 89 13.17 0.67 -8.57
N VAL A 90 13.43 1.80 -7.91
CA VAL A 90 12.42 2.58 -7.17
C VAL A 90 11.23 2.93 -8.08
N LYS A 91 11.49 3.36 -9.33
CA LYS A 91 10.44 3.64 -10.33
C LYS A 91 9.72 2.37 -10.77
N LEU A 92 10.48 1.29 -11.00
CA LEU A 92 9.95 0.00 -11.43
C LEU A 92 9.06 -0.66 -10.36
N LEU A 93 9.23 -0.35 -9.07
CA LEU A 93 8.31 -0.79 -8.02
C LEU A 93 7.08 0.09 -7.93
N ALA A 94 7.26 1.42 -8.01
CA ALA A 94 6.14 2.37 -7.87
C ALA A 94 5.09 2.20 -8.98
N ILE A 95 5.50 2.06 -10.24
CA ILE A 95 4.59 2.02 -11.40
C ILE A 95 3.64 0.81 -11.36
N PRO A 96 4.11 -0.44 -11.16
CA PRO A 96 3.23 -1.60 -11.02
C PRO A 96 2.32 -1.53 -9.80
N CYS A 97 2.81 -1.02 -8.67
CA CYS A 97 1.96 -0.85 -7.47
C CYS A 97 0.77 0.08 -7.75
N VAL A 98 1.00 1.22 -8.40
CA VAL A 98 -0.08 2.14 -8.81
C VAL A 98 -0.98 1.49 -9.86
N SER A 99 -0.41 0.80 -10.84
CA SER A 99 -1.16 0.14 -11.91
C SER A 99 -2.07 -0.97 -11.38
N LEU A 100 -1.57 -1.78 -10.44
CA LEU A 100 -2.36 -2.83 -9.78
C LEU A 100 -3.43 -2.22 -8.89
N ALA A 101 -3.10 -1.17 -8.13
CA ALA A 101 -4.07 -0.47 -7.30
C ALA A 101 -5.21 0.12 -8.14
N LEU A 102 -4.90 0.69 -9.31
CA LEU A 102 -5.91 1.25 -10.20
C LEU A 102 -6.84 0.15 -10.73
N LYS A 103 -6.27 -0.94 -11.24
CA LYS A 103 -7.04 -2.10 -11.72
C LYS A 103 -7.97 -2.68 -10.66
N MET A 104 -7.50 -2.79 -9.41
CA MET A 104 -8.30 -3.35 -8.32
C MET A 104 -9.45 -2.43 -7.89
N ARG A 105 -9.38 -1.14 -8.21
CA ARG A 105 -10.40 -0.16 -7.86
C ARG A 105 -11.37 0.17 -8.98
N GLU A 106 -10.98 -0.05 -10.23
CA GLU A 106 -11.87 0.02 -11.39
C GLU A 106 -12.69 -1.27 -11.57
N ALA A 107 -12.26 -2.38 -10.97
CA ALA A 107 -12.95 -3.66 -11.01
C ALA A 107 -14.03 -3.83 -9.91
N GLU A 108 -14.33 -2.76 -9.17
CA GLU A 108 -15.36 -2.67 -8.12
C GLU A 108 -16.54 -1.83 -8.62
#